data_AF-A0A3S4TXQ4-F1
#
_entry.id   AF-A0A3S4TXQ4-F1
#
_cell.length_a   1.000
_cell.length_b   1.000
_cell.length_c   1.000
_cell.angle_alpha   90.00
_cell.angle_beta   90.00
_cell.angle_gamma   90.00
#
_symmetry.space_group_name_H-M   'P 1'
#
loop_
_entity.id
_entity.type
_entity.pdbx_description
1 polymer ?
#
loop_
_entity_poly.entity_id
_entity_poly.type
_entity_poly.pdbx_seq_one_letter_code
_entity_poly.pdbx_strand_id
1 'polypeptide(L)'
;MNKNGGVAKARNWGALQSTNELIAFLDADDAYEQGALEVAAATFHFQPDTSLVRLALKPVGLAQRYAEHPNFDFAWQYMRMTCGGNVVFRRAFSWRVVVFLKCVIP
;
A
#
# COMPACT_ATOMS: atom_id res chain seq x y z
N MET A 1 -7.28 22.99 11.69
CA MET A 1 -6.60 21.70 11.92
C MET A 1 -7.55 20.56 11.61
N ASN A 2 -7.15 19.61 10.75
CA ASN A 2 -7.94 18.40 10.52
C ASN A 2 -7.91 17.54 11.80
N LYS A 3 -9.10 17.27 12.36
CA LYS A 3 -9.26 16.38 13.52
C LYS A 3 -8.87 14.96 13.13
N ASN A 4 -8.13 14.25 14.00
CA ASN A 4 -7.74 12.86 13.76
C ASN A 4 -8.98 12.00 13.43
N GLY A 5 -9.00 11.39 12.24
CA GLY A 5 -10.06 10.53 11.77
C GLY A 5 -9.62 9.10 11.46
N GLY A 6 -8.39 8.74 11.84
CA GLY A 6 -7.76 7.45 11.57
C GLY A 6 -7.05 7.36 10.21
N VAL A 7 -6.29 6.28 10.05
CA VAL A 7 -5.41 6.02 8.88
C VAL A 7 -6.17 5.97 7.56
N ALA A 8 -7.38 5.39 7.54
CA ALA A 8 -8.21 5.33 6.33
C ALA A 8 -8.59 6.73 5.83
N LYS A 9 -8.95 7.65 6.75
CA LYS A 9 -9.28 9.04 6.38
C LYS A 9 -8.06 9.78 5.84
N ALA A 10 -6.88 9.54 6.42
CA ALA A 10 -5.63 10.13 5.94
C ALA A 10 -5.29 9.66 4.51
N ARG A 11 -5.37 8.35 4.24
CA ARG A 11 -5.14 7.79 2.90
C ARG A 11 -6.15 8.30 1.87
N ASN A 12 -7.44 8.33 2.22
CA ASN A 12 -8.50 8.87 1.35
C ASN A 12 -8.28 10.35 1.05
N TRP A 13 -7.91 11.14 2.06
CA TRP A 13 -7.62 12.55 1.87
C TRP A 13 -6.40 12.76 0.97
N GLY A 14 -5.31 12.01 1.18
CA GLY A 14 -4.13 12.06 0.31
C GLY A 14 -4.43 11.66 -1.14
N ALA A 15 -5.20 10.59 -1.35
CA ALA A 15 -5.61 10.15 -2.67
C ALA A 15 -6.49 11.20 -3.40
N LEU A 16 -7.34 11.93 -2.66
CA LEU A 16 -8.15 13.03 -3.21
C LEU A 16 -7.31 14.24 -3.61
N GLN A 17 -6.22 14.53 -2.89
CA GLN A 17 -5.33 15.66 -3.21
C GLN A 17 -4.37 15.36 -4.38
N SER A 18 -4.12 14.08 -4.68
CA SER A 18 -3.21 13.70 -5.75
C SER A 18 -3.82 13.94 -7.14
N THR A 19 -3.02 14.55 -8.03
CA THR A 19 -3.35 14.72 -9.45
C THR A 19 -2.69 13.69 -10.35
N ASN A 20 -1.76 12.89 -9.81
CA ASN A 20 -1.01 11.88 -10.55
C ASN A 20 -1.90 10.70 -10.97
N GLU A 21 -1.51 10.04 -12.07
CA GLU A 21 -2.18 8.84 -12.57
C GLU A 21 -1.96 7.63 -11.65
N LEU A 22 -0.74 7.47 -11.14
CA LEU A 22 -0.37 6.40 -10.22
C LEU A 22 -0.36 6.94 -8.79
N ILE A 23 -0.99 6.19 -7.89
CA ILE A 23 -1.02 6.48 -6.46
C ILE A 23 -0.35 5.32 -5.73
N ALA A 24 0.57 5.66 -4.85
CA ALA A 24 1.19 4.72 -3.91
C ALA A 24 0.93 5.23 -2.49
N PHE A 25 0.63 4.34 -1.57
CA PHE A 25 0.59 4.68 -0.15
C PHE A 25 1.95 4.43 0.47
N LEU A 26 2.33 5.29 1.41
CA LEU A 26 3.50 5.13 2.25
C LEU A 26 3.11 5.50 3.68
N ASP A 27 3.27 4.56 4.60
CA ASP A 27 3.04 4.81 6.01
C ASP A 27 4.22 5.64 6.57
N ALA A 28 3.99 6.38 7.65
CA ALA A 28 4.93 7.39 8.13
C ALA A 28 6.24 6.81 8.68
N ASP A 29 6.23 5.52 9.01
CA ASP A 29 7.35 4.73 9.53
C ASP A 29 7.98 3.81 8.47
N ASP A 30 7.50 3.85 7.22
CA ASP A 30 8.01 3.07 6.10
C ASP A 30 8.89 3.92 5.16
N ALA A 31 9.70 3.23 4.36
CA ALA A 31 10.51 3.84 3.30
C ALA A 31 10.52 2.97 2.04
N TYR A 32 10.63 3.60 0.88
CA TYR A 32 10.89 2.90 -0.38
C TYR A 32 12.37 2.60 -0.54
N GLU A 33 12.68 1.41 -1.04
CA GLU A 33 14.01 1.13 -1.58
C GLU A 33 14.22 1.86 -2.91
N GLN A 34 15.48 2.13 -3.23
CA GLN A 34 15.85 2.71 -4.52
C GLN A 34 15.34 1.81 -5.66
N GLY A 35 14.66 2.40 -6.65
CA GLY A 35 14.12 1.66 -7.78
C GLY A 35 12.72 1.07 -7.56
N ALA A 36 12.17 1.11 -6.35
CA ALA A 36 10.89 0.46 -6.05
C ALA A 36 9.72 1.06 -6.86
N LEU A 37 9.67 2.38 -6.98
CA LEU A 37 8.62 3.08 -7.73
C LEU A 37 8.86 3.02 -9.24
N GLU A 38 10.11 2.99 -9.67
CA GLU A 38 10.51 2.85 -11.07
C GLU A 38 10.08 1.51 -11.64
N VAL A 39 10.24 0.42 -10.87
CA VAL A 39 9.74 -0.91 -11.24
C VAL A 39 8.22 -0.93 -11.34
N ALA A 40 7.52 -0.27 -10.42
CA ALA A 40 6.07 -0.15 -10.48
C ALA A 40 5.62 0.61 -11.74
N ALA A 41 6.22 1.77 -11.99
CA ALA A 41 5.94 2.60 -13.16
C ALA A 41 6.22 1.84 -14.47
N ALA A 42 7.34 1.12 -14.56
CA ALA A 42 7.67 0.27 -15.69
C ALA A 42 6.62 -0.83 -15.89
N THR A 43 6.13 -1.45 -14.81
CA THR A 43 5.07 -2.46 -14.89
C THR A 43 3.79 -1.88 -15.49
N PHE A 44 3.35 -0.69 -15.04
CA PHE A 44 2.17 -0.02 -15.61
C PHE A 44 2.38 0.43 -17.06
N HIS A 45 3.62 0.74 -17.46
CA HIS A 45 3.96 1.10 -18.82
C HIS A 45 3.89 -0.10 -19.77
N PHE A 46 4.53 -1.21 -19.41
CA PHE A 46 4.59 -2.41 -20.25
C PHE A 46 3.33 -3.28 -20.18
N GLN A 47 2.53 -3.13 -19.13
CA GLN A 47 1.28 -3.87 -18.93
C GLN A 47 0.13 -2.88 -18.65
N PRO A 48 -0.41 -2.20 -19.68
CA PRO A 48 -1.36 -1.11 -19.51
C PRO A 48 -2.64 -1.53 -18.77
N ASP A 49 -3.09 -2.77 -18.95
CA ASP A 49 -4.29 -3.33 -18.29
C ASP A 49 -4.10 -3.60 -16.78
N THR A 50 -2.86 -3.50 -16.30
CA THR A 50 -2.57 -3.65 -14.86
C THR A 50 -3.18 -2.48 -14.09
N SER A 51 -4.02 -2.82 -13.12
CA SER A 51 -4.72 -1.83 -12.28
C SER A 51 -4.03 -1.59 -10.92
N LEU A 52 -3.32 -2.61 -10.42
CA LEU A 52 -2.66 -2.60 -9.12
C LEU A 52 -1.39 -3.46 -9.16
N VAL A 53 -0.32 -2.95 -8.57
CA VAL A 53 0.96 -3.65 -8.37
C VAL A 53 1.26 -3.66 -6.87
N ARG A 54 1.68 -4.81 -6.34
CA ARG A 54 2.20 -4.91 -4.97
C ARG A 54 3.72 -4.91 -5.00
N LEU A 55 4.32 -4.01 -4.24
CA LEU A 55 5.75 -3.94 -4.04
C LEU A 55 6.22 -5.02 -3.07
N ALA A 56 7.48 -5.40 -3.20
CA ALA A 56 8.16 -6.23 -2.22
C ALA A 56 8.18 -5.49 -0.88
N LEU A 57 7.85 -6.19 0.21
CA LEU A 57 7.87 -5.66 1.56
C LEU A 57 8.93 -6.41 2.35
N LYS A 58 9.85 -5.65 2.94
CA LYS A 58 10.96 -6.16 3.73
C LYS A 58 10.78 -5.70 5.18
N PRO A 59 10.88 -6.61 6.16
CA PRO A 59 10.79 -6.23 7.56
C PRO A 59 12.03 -5.45 7.98
N VAL A 60 11.85 -4.31 8.65
CA VAL A 60 12.94 -3.54 9.28
C VAL A 60 12.63 -3.40 10.76
N GLY A 61 13.61 -3.69 11.63
CA GLY A 61 13.44 -3.54 13.08
C GLY A 61 12.46 -4.53 13.72
N LEU A 62 12.20 -5.68 13.09
CA LEU A 62 11.29 -6.68 13.62
C LEU A 62 11.84 -7.28 14.93
N ALA A 63 11.00 -7.37 15.96
CA ALA A 63 11.40 -7.97 17.24
C ALA A 63 11.82 -9.43 17.05
N GLN A 64 12.91 -9.85 17.72
CA GLN A 64 13.56 -11.15 17.57
C GLN A 64 12.57 -12.33 17.69
N ARG A 65 11.62 -12.25 18.63
CA ARG A 65 10.57 -13.27 18.82
C ARG A 65 9.73 -13.57 17.57
N TYR A 66 9.59 -12.60 16.67
CA TYR A 66 8.86 -12.77 15.42
C TYR A 66 9.79 -13.24 14.30
N ALA A 67 11.01 -12.69 14.24
CA ALA A 67 12.00 -13.06 13.24
C ALA A 67 12.41 -14.54 13.33
N GLU A 68 12.47 -15.10 14.54
CA GLU A 68 12.86 -16.49 14.80
C GLU A 68 11.67 -17.47 14.81
N HIS A 69 10.46 -16.99 14.52
CA HIS A 69 9.27 -17.84 14.57
C HIS A 69 9.34 -18.92 13.48
N PRO A 70 9.08 -20.21 13.78
CA PRO A 70 9.22 -21.30 12.80
C PRO A 70 8.37 -21.12 11.53
N ASN A 71 7.22 -20.44 11.67
CA ASN A 71 6.30 -20.14 10.57
C ASN A 71 6.41 -18.69 10.07
N PHE A 72 7.55 -18.02 10.27
CA PHE A 72 7.72 -16.61 9.90
C PHE A 72 7.39 -16.37 8.42
N ASP A 73 7.95 -17.17 7.50
CA ASP A 73 7.73 -16.99 6.07
C ASP A 73 6.28 -17.10 5.66
N PHE A 74 5.55 -18.06 6.26
CA PHE A 74 4.11 -18.20 6.06
C PHE A 74 3.39 -16.94 6.53
N ALA A 75 3.59 -16.52 7.78
CA ALA A 75 2.95 -15.32 8.33
C ALA A 75 3.29 -14.05 7.53
N TRP A 76 4.55 -13.92 7.10
CA TRP A 76 5.02 -12.78 6.32
C TRP A 76 4.38 -12.74 4.94
N GLN A 77 4.18 -13.89 4.28
CA GLN A 77 3.43 -13.94 3.01
C GLN A 77 2.01 -13.41 3.16
N TYR A 78 1.28 -13.79 4.21
CA TYR A 78 -0.05 -13.23 4.46
C TYR A 78 -0.01 -11.73 4.69
N MET A 79 0.97 -11.25 5.45
CA MET A 79 1.16 -9.83 5.71
C MET A 79 1.42 -9.05 4.41
N ARG A 80 2.29 -9.56 3.52
CA ARG A 80 2.58 -8.97 2.21
C ARG A 80 1.35 -8.86 1.29
N MET A 81 0.42 -9.80 1.41
CA MET A 81 -0.77 -9.88 0.57
C MET A 81 -1.95 -9.09 1.13
N THR A 82 -1.98 -8.84 2.43
CA THR A 82 -3.07 -8.13 3.11
C THR A 82 -2.75 -6.67 3.41
N CYS A 83 -1.47 -6.31 3.51
CA CYS A 83 -1.05 -4.94 3.75
C CYS A 83 -1.47 -4.03 2.58
N GLY A 84 -1.97 -2.84 2.92
CA GLY A 84 -2.30 -1.79 1.97
C GLY A 84 -1.16 -0.78 1.75
N GLY A 85 -0.08 -0.86 2.54
CA GLY A 85 1.06 0.06 2.46
C GLY A 85 2.02 -0.24 1.31
N ASN A 86 2.03 -1.47 0.79
CA ASN A 86 2.93 -1.87 -0.30
C ASN A 86 2.23 -1.90 -1.68
N VAL A 87 1.22 -1.07 -1.91
CA VAL A 87 0.46 -1.08 -3.17
C VAL A 87 0.65 0.21 -3.96
N VAL A 88 0.78 0.05 -5.27
CA VAL A 88 0.69 1.13 -6.25
C VAL A 88 -0.48 0.81 -7.18
N PHE A 89 -1.34 1.77 -7.46
CA PHE A 89 -2.52 1.55 -8.30
C PHE A 89 -2.82 2.75 -9.17
N ARG A 90 -3.55 2.53 -10.27
CA ARG A 90 -4.06 3.63 -11.10
C ARG A 90 -5.16 4.36 -10.36
N ARG A 91 -5.13 5.69 -10.36
CA ARG A 91 -6.17 6.54 -9.78
C ARG A 91 -7.56 6.22 -10.33
N ALA A 92 -7.67 5.93 -11.64
CA ALA A 92 -8.92 5.51 -12.26
C ALA A 92 -9.53 4.24 -11.61
N PHE A 93 -8.70 3.34 -11.10
CA PHE A 93 -9.12 2.15 -10.36
C PHE A 93 -9.64 2.49 -8.96
N SER A 94 -9.09 3.53 -8.31
CA SER A 94 -9.53 3.99 -6.99
C SER A 94 -10.99 4.44 -6.92
N TRP A 95 -11.59 4.82 -8.04
CA TRP A 95 -13.00 5.21 -8.14
C TRP A 95 -13.93 4.02 -8.39
N ARG A 96 -13.38 2.86 -8.78
CA ARG A 96 -14.12 1.61 -9.02
C ARG A 96 -14.09 0.66 -7.83
N VAL A 97 -13.07 0.76 -6.98
CA VAL A 97 -12.99 0.08 -5.69
C VAL A 97 -13.51 1.02 -4.63
N VAL A 98 -14.38 0.51 -3.75
CA VAL A 98 -14.91 1.23 -2.59
C VAL A 98 -13.73 1.79 -1.78
N VAL A 99 -13.48 3.09 -1.96
CA VAL A 99 -12.62 3.97 -1.17
C VAL A 99 -12.54 3.44 0.24
N PHE A 100 -11.33 3.06 0.72
CA PHE A 100 -11.03 2.47 2.03
C PHE A 100 -12.09 2.82 3.07
N LEU A 101 -13.20 2.09 3.05
CA LEU A 101 -14.35 2.42 3.86
C LEU A 101 -13.99 1.77 5.18
N LYS A 102 -14.00 2.55 6.26
CA LYS A 102 -14.39 1.97 7.53
C LYS A 102 -15.60 1.09 7.23
N CYS A 103 -15.59 -0.15 7.71
CA CYS A 103 -16.83 -0.85 8.06
C CYS A 103 -17.80 0.18 8.66
N VAL A 104 -18.69 0.68 7.83
CA VAL A 104 -19.94 1.36 8.16
C VAL A 104 -20.88 0.88 7.05
N ILE A 105 -21.13 -0.43 7.07
CA ILE A 105 -22.43 -0.94 6.65
C ILE A 105 -23.34 -0.62 7.85
N PRO A 106 -24.49 0.05 7.66
CA PRO A 106 -25.45 0.26 8.74
C PRO A 106 -25.93 -1.06 9.35
#